data_AF-A0A7G6WKI6-F1
#
_entry.id   AF-A0A7G6WKI6-F1
#
_cell.length_a   1.000
_cell.length_b   1.000
_cell.length_c   1.000
_cell.angle_alpha   90.00
_cell.angle_beta   90.00
_cell.angle_gamma   90.00
#
_symmetry.space_group_name_H-M   'P 1'
#
loop_
_entity.id
_entity.type
_entity.pdbx_description
1 polymer ?
#
loop_
_entity_poly.entity_id
_entity_poly.type
_entity_poly.pdbx_seq_one_letter_code
_entity_poly.pdbx_strand_id
1 'polypeptide(L)'
;MTLTIAVIAKECIPGKAKTRLTPPLTPAQAAALAQTSLSQTLETVRSFPAARRLLVFEGTPHRRDAAGFDVVAQGGGRLDERLAVICSLVTGPLLILGMDTPQFSLAPLARLVADWSAPTPRHDAWIGPATDGGFWALGLHRPYGSLVRGVEMSTPQTGAHQLARLASAGLAVGLLPTLTDVDHFADALAVARACSGTPFARAVDRLALGLPTAKVPVPVPTGAATGGAAQR
;
A
#
# COMPACT_ATOMS: atom_id res chain seq x y z
N MET A 1 -21.35 9.81 11.45
CA MET A 1 -20.39 8.71 11.74
C MET A 1 -19.08 9.31 12.25
N THR A 2 -18.51 8.76 13.33
CA THR A 2 -17.31 9.28 14.02
C THR A 2 -15.99 8.66 13.52
N LEU A 3 -15.95 8.27 12.24
CA LEU A 3 -14.81 7.55 11.66
C LEU A 3 -13.51 8.32 11.81
N THR A 4 -12.49 7.64 12.32
CA THR A 4 -11.10 8.07 12.21
C THR A 4 -10.41 7.30 11.09
N ILE A 5 -9.66 8.01 10.25
CA ILE A 5 -8.75 7.38 9.28
C ILE A 5 -7.32 7.60 9.75
N ALA A 6 -6.55 6.54 9.89
CA ALA A 6 -5.13 6.59 10.20
C ALA A 6 -4.32 6.13 8.99
N VAL A 7 -3.37 6.92 8.54
CA VAL A 7 -2.35 6.49 7.58
C VAL A 7 -1.08 6.18 8.35
N ILE A 8 -0.64 4.93 8.28
CA ILE A 8 0.65 4.53 8.84
C ILE A 8 1.72 4.62 7.74
N ALA A 9 2.75 5.44 7.99
CA ALA A 9 3.76 5.73 6.99
C ALA A 9 5.13 5.99 7.62
N LYS A 10 6.17 6.02 6.78
CA LYS A 10 7.53 6.38 7.17
C LYS A 10 8.14 7.33 6.15
N GLU A 11 9.16 8.05 6.58
CA GLU A 11 9.87 9.00 5.73
C GLU A 11 10.51 8.32 4.50
N CYS A 12 10.30 8.92 3.33
CA CYS A 12 10.79 8.42 2.05
C CYS A 12 12.26 8.79 1.82
N ILE A 13 13.16 8.21 2.60
CA ILE A 13 14.60 8.52 2.54
C ILE A 13 15.29 7.68 1.45
N PRO A 14 16.08 8.28 0.54
CA PRO A 14 16.90 7.55 -0.44
C PRO A 14 17.74 6.45 0.21
N GLY A 15 17.67 5.25 -0.36
CA GLY A 15 18.42 4.08 0.13
C GLY A 15 17.81 3.39 1.36
N LYS A 16 16.72 3.93 1.94
CA LYS A 16 15.99 3.31 3.05
C LYS A 16 14.56 2.94 2.68
N ALA A 17 13.88 3.81 1.91
CA ALA A 17 12.54 3.55 1.40
C ALA A 17 12.59 2.86 0.05
N LYS A 18 11.69 1.88 -0.16
CA LYS A 18 11.47 1.18 -1.43
C LYS A 18 12.77 0.75 -2.14
N THR A 19 13.68 0.13 -1.39
CA THR A 19 14.97 -0.35 -1.90
C THR A 19 14.81 -1.38 -3.02
N ARG A 20 13.70 -2.14 -3.05
CA ARG A 20 13.37 -3.09 -4.11
C ARG A 20 12.97 -2.46 -5.45
N LEU A 21 12.77 -1.13 -5.51
CA LEU A 21 12.65 -0.39 -6.77
C LEU A 21 14.02 -0.13 -7.45
N THR A 22 15.12 -0.44 -6.74
CA THR A 22 16.49 -0.27 -7.20
C THR A 22 17.14 -1.65 -7.39
N PRO A 23 17.49 -2.08 -8.61
CA PRO A 23 17.22 -1.49 -9.93
C PRO A 23 15.74 -1.62 -10.37
N PRO A 24 15.28 -0.90 -11.42
CA PRO A 24 16.06 -0.07 -12.35
C PRO A 24 16.19 1.40 -11.92
N LEU A 25 15.50 1.82 -10.86
CA LEU A 25 15.60 3.19 -10.38
C LEU A 25 16.90 3.39 -9.58
N THR A 26 17.35 4.63 -9.49
CA THR A 26 18.32 5.05 -8.47
C THR A 26 17.64 5.17 -7.10
N PRO A 27 18.39 5.11 -5.97
CA PRO A 27 17.81 5.31 -4.65
C PRO A 27 17.03 6.63 -4.48
N ALA A 28 17.48 7.71 -5.15
CA ALA A 28 16.80 8.99 -5.13
C ALA A 28 15.47 8.95 -5.91
N GLN A 29 15.45 8.30 -7.07
CA GLN A 29 14.22 8.11 -7.86
C GLN A 29 13.20 7.23 -7.12
N ALA A 30 13.65 6.14 -6.48
CA ALA A 30 12.79 5.26 -5.69
C ALA A 30 12.14 6.02 -4.52
N ALA A 31 12.93 6.80 -3.77
CA ALA A 31 12.42 7.64 -2.69
C ALA A 31 11.43 8.72 -3.18
N ALA A 32 11.73 9.39 -4.29
CA ALA A 32 10.83 10.39 -4.87
C ALA A 32 9.50 9.77 -5.35
N LEU A 33 9.55 8.54 -5.90
CA LEU A 33 8.35 7.81 -6.30
C LEU A 33 7.52 7.39 -5.08
N ALA A 34 8.16 6.85 -4.03
CA ALA A 34 7.51 6.53 -2.76
C ALA A 34 6.85 7.78 -2.13
N GLN A 35 7.53 8.92 -2.14
CA GLN A 35 6.98 10.20 -1.67
C GLN A 35 5.77 10.66 -2.50
N THR A 36 5.79 10.43 -3.82
CA THR A 36 4.65 10.73 -4.69
C THR A 36 3.45 9.84 -4.36
N SER A 37 3.71 8.55 -4.09
CA SER A 37 2.70 7.60 -3.65
C SER A 37 2.06 8.03 -2.32
N LEU A 38 2.88 8.33 -1.30
CA LEU A 38 2.40 8.82 0.00
C LEU A 38 1.57 10.11 -0.14
N SER A 39 2.07 11.12 -0.86
CA SER A 39 1.35 12.39 -1.03
C SER A 39 0.00 12.19 -1.73
N GLN A 40 -0.08 11.27 -2.71
CA GLN A 40 -1.35 10.93 -3.38
C GLN A 40 -2.31 10.22 -2.44
N THR A 41 -1.86 9.23 -1.66
CA THR A 41 -2.68 8.54 -0.64
C THR A 41 -3.26 9.54 0.36
N LEU A 42 -2.43 10.46 0.87
CA LEU A 42 -2.88 11.48 1.82
C LEU A 42 -3.89 12.46 1.21
N GLU A 43 -3.72 12.86 -0.05
CA GLU A 43 -4.70 13.70 -0.74
C GLU A 43 -6.05 12.99 -0.89
N THR A 44 -6.05 11.71 -1.29
CA THR A 44 -7.26 10.90 -1.33
C THR A 44 -7.93 10.84 0.05
N VAL A 45 -7.18 10.62 1.13
CA VAL A 45 -7.72 10.60 2.50
C VAL A 45 -8.28 11.96 2.95
N ARG A 46 -7.67 13.09 2.54
CA ARG A 46 -8.23 14.44 2.82
C ARG A 46 -9.60 14.63 2.20
N SER A 47 -9.80 14.12 0.99
CA SER A 47 -11.08 14.20 0.27
C SER A 47 -12.17 13.27 0.84
N PHE A 48 -11.81 12.28 1.66
CA PHE A 48 -12.76 11.34 2.24
C PHE A 48 -13.46 11.90 3.49
N PRO A 49 -14.77 11.71 3.68
CA PRO A 49 -15.45 12.15 4.89
C PRO A 49 -14.97 11.35 6.12
N ALA A 50 -14.27 12.03 7.03
CA ALA A 50 -13.80 11.48 8.30
C ALA A 50 -13.91 12.54 9.39
N ALA A 51 -14.25 12.10 10.61
CA ALA A 51 -14.30 12.98 11.77
C ALA A 51 -12.88 13.37 12.22
N ARG A 52 -11.92 12.46 12.05
CA ARG A 52 -10.51 12.67 12.39
C ARG A 52 -9.60 11.98 11.38
N ARG A 53 -8.42 12.57 11.14
CA ARG A 53 -7.38 12.00 10.29
C ARG A 53 -6.07 11.97 11.05
N LEU A 54 -5.47 10.79 11.18
CA LEU A 54 -4.18 10.59 11.82
C LEU A 54 -3.12 10.31 10.76
N LEU A 55 -1.96 10.94 10.89
CA LEU A 55 -0.75 10.55 10.18
C LEU A 55 0.21 9.94 11.20
N VAL A 56 0.24 8.61 11.26
CA VAL A 56 1.07 7.85 12.19
C VAL A 56 2.43 7.60 11.52
N PHE A 57 3.41 8.41 11.86
CA PHE A 57 4.60 8.62 11.02
C PHE A 57 5.90 8.26 11.72
N GLU A 58 6.78 7.56 11.01
CA GLU A 58 8.18 7.35 11.39
C GLU A 58 9.07 8.36 10.65
N GLY A 59 9.79 9.21 11.40
CA GLY A 59 10.59 10.31 10.84
C GLY A 59 9.84 11.64 10.82
N THR A 60 10.19 12.52 9.87
CA THR A 60 9.56 13.85 9.74
C THR A 60 8.75 13.95 8.45
N PRO A 61 7.41 14.10 8.50
CA PRO A 61 6.62 14.26 7.28
C PRO A 61 6.85 15.65 6.67
N HIS A 62 6.74 15.77 5.35
CA HIS A 62 6.70 17.09 4.72
C HIS A 62 5.51 17.90 5.22
N ARG A 63 5.66 19.22 5.38
CA ARG A 63 4.59 20.13 5.84
C ARG A 63 3.29 19.97 5.05
N ARG A 64 3.38 19.80 3.72
CA ARG A 64 2.23 19.59 2.85
C ARG A 64 1.49 18.28 3.14
N ASP A 65 2.22 17.25 3.54
CA ASP A 65 1.69 15.90 3.79
C ASP A 65 0.99 15.87 5.16
N ALA A 66 1.59 16.52 6.15
CA ALA A 66 1.02 16.70 7.49
C ALA A 66 -0.21 17.62 7.52
N ALA A 67 -0.41 18.49 6.53
CA ALA A 67 -1.54 19.42 6.52
C ALA A 67 -2.88 18.68 6.52
N GLY A 68 -3.74 19.02 7.50
CA GLY A 68 -5.05 18.41 7.69
C GLY A 68 -5.04 17.07 8.42
N PHE A 69 -3.91 16.67 9.00
CA PHE A 69 -3.76 15.46 9.82
C PHE A 69 -3.24 15.80 11.22
N ASP A 70 -3.70 15.04 12.21
CA ASP A 70 -3.01 14.95 13.50
C ASP A 70 -1.81 14.03 13.32
N VAL A 71 -0.60 14.58 13.40
CA VAL A 71 0.63 13.80 13.26
C VAL A 71 0.97 13.14 14.59
N VAL A 72 1.12 11.82 14.59
CA VAL A 72 1.48 11.02 15.76
C VAL A 72 2.74 10.24 15.42
N ALA A 73 3.71 10.19 16.34
CA ALA A 73 4.88 9.35 16.13
C ALA A 73 4.48 7.87 16.08
N GLN A 74 4.99 7.13 15.10
CA GLN A 74 4.65 5.71 14.92
C GLN A 74 5.13 4.82 16.09
N GLY A 75 6.19 5.25 16.78
CA GLY A 75 6.80 4.49 17.87
C GLY A 75 7.66 3.32 17.39
N GLY A 76 8.25 2.60 18.34
CA GLY A 76 9.03 1.39 18.07
C GLY A 76 8.17 0.13 18.01
N GLY A 77 8.84 -1.02 17.88
CA GLY A 77 8.19 -2.34 17.90
C GLY A 77 7.89 -2.89 16.50
N ARG A 78 7.29 -4.08 16.48
CA ARG A 78 6.87 -4.74 15.23
C ARG A 78 5.62 -4.05 14.65
N LEU A 79 5.30 -4.33 13.38
CA LEU A 79 4.18 -3.67 12.71
C LEU A 79 2.84 -3.96 13.41
N ASP A 80 2.63 -5.18 13.89
CA ASP A 80 1.41 -5.56 14.63
C ASP A 80 1.25 -4.79 15.94
N GLU A 81 2.36 -4.54 16.66
CA GLU A 81 2.38 -3.73 17.87
C GLU A 81 2.05 -2.27 17.56
N ARG A 82 2.65 -1.72 16.50
CA ARG A 82 2.38 -0.35 16.03
C ARG A 82 0.91 -0.18 15.64
N LEU A 83 0.34 -1.10 14.86
CA LEU A 83 -1.08 -1.10 14.50
C LEU A 83 -1.99 -1.20 15.76
N ALA A 84 -1.62 -2.03 16.73
CA ALA A 84 -2.34 -2.14 17.99
C ALA A 84 -2.27 -0.84 18.82
N VAL A 85 -1.17 -0.09 18.76
CA VAL A 85 -1.08 1.25 19.38
C VAL A 85 -2.03 2.22 18.67
N ILE A 86 -2.10 2.23 17.34
CA ILE A 86 -3.06 3.08 16.59
C ILE A 86 -4.50 2.83 17.06
N CYS A 87 -4.85 1.56 17.28
CA CYS A 87 -6.16 1.18 17.80
C CYS A 87 -6.49 1.84 19.14
N SER A 88 -5.49 2.06 20.01
CA SER A 88 -5.67 2.71 21.32
C SER A 88 -5.79 4.23 21.26
N LEU A 89 -5.51 4.87 20.12
CA LEU A 89 -5.56 6.33 19.95
C LEU A 89 -6.99 6.87 19.75
N VAL A 90 -7.96 5.98 19.60
CA VAL A 90 -9.34 6.31 19.20
C VAL A 90 -10.35 5.43 19.92
N THR A 91 -11.57 5.92 20.10
CA THR A 91 -12.67 5.18 20.76
C THR A 91 -13.78 4.76 19.80
N GLY A 92 -13.83 5.35 18.59
CA GLY A 92 -14.81 5.07 17.55
C GLY A 92 -14.26 4.21 16.41
N PRO A 93 -15.06 4.03 15.33
CA PRO A 93 -14.63 3.29 14.15
C PRO A 93 -13.31 3.83 13.59
N LEU A 94 -12.41 2.92 13.23
CA LEU A 94 -11.07 3.21 12.75
C LEU A 94 -10.83 2.53 11.41
N LEU A 95 -10.30 3.26 10.45
CA LEU A 95 -9.73 2.71 9.22
C LEU A 95 -8.24 3.01 9.17
N ILE A 96 -7.40 1.98 9.20
CA ILE A 96 -5.95 2.10 9.04
C ILE A 96 -5.59 1.81 7.58
N LEU A 97 -4.78 2.68 6.98
CA LEU A 97 -4.31 2.58 5.61
C LEU A 97 -2.77 2.56 5.56
N GLY A 98 -2.21 1.71 4.70
CA GLY A 98 -0.79 1.73 4.35
C GLY A 98 -0.43 2.87 3.41
N MET A 99 0.87 3.15 3.28
CA MET A 99 1.37 4.23 2.42
C MET A 99 1.62 3.84 0.95
N ASP A 100 1.59 2.54 0.63
CA ASP A 100 2.21 1.98 -0.58
C ASP A 100 1.22 1.62 -1.71
N THR A 101 -0.05 1.99 -1.57
CA THR A 101 -1.12 1.70 -2.55
C THR A 101 -1.71 2.99 -3.15
N PRO A 102 -1.00 3.70 -4.03
CA PRO A 102 -1.44 5.00 -4.55
C PRO A 102 -2.68 4.92 -5.47
N GLN A 103 -3.01 3.73 -6.01
CA GLN A 103 -4.23 3.46 -6.76
C GLN A 103 -5.49 3.37 -5.90
N PHE A 104 -5.34 3.50 -4.59
CA PHE A 104 -6.45 3.65 -3.66
C PHE A 104 -7.40 4.79 -4.09
N SER A 105 -8.71 4.53 -4.05
CA SER A 105 -9.76 5.51 -4.34
C SER A 105 -10.87 5.45 -3.28
N LEU A 106 -11.72 6.48 -3.25
CA LEU A 106 -12.81 6.57 -2.28
C LEU A 106 -13.92 5.55 -2.52
N ALA A 107 -14.11 5.11 -3.78
CA ALA A 107 -15.26 4.30 -4.17
C ALA A 107 -15.37 2.96 -3.41
N PRO A 108 -14.29 2.19 -3.21
CA PRO A 108 -14.33 1.02 -2.32
C PRO A 108 -14.71 1.33 -0.88
N LEU A 109 -14.24 2.44 -0.32
CA LEU A 109 -14.52 2.81 1.07
C LEU A 109 -15.94 3.34 1.28
N ALA A 110 -16.61 3.80 0.22
CA ALA A 110 -18.00 4.23 0.31
C ALA A 110 -18.91 3.10 0.82
N ARG A 111 -18.60 1.83 0.48
CA ARG A 111 -19.35 0.67 1.00
C ARG A 111 -19.16 0.48 2.50
N LEU A 112 -17.91 0.60 2.97
CA LEU A 112 -17.58 0.55 4.39
C LEU A 112 -18.31 1.66 5.16
N VAL A 113 -18.28 2.89 4.65
CA VAL A 113 -18.97 4.02 5.31
C VAL A 113 -20.47 3.84 5.30
N ALA A 114 -21.06 3.39 4.20
CA ALA A 114 -22.50 3.12 4.12
C ALA A 114 -22.91 2.05 5.11
N ASP A 115 -22.13 0.98 5.23
CA ASP A 115 -22.38 -0.11 6.17
C ASP A 115 -22.31 0.35 7.63
N TRP A 116 -21.24 1.04 8.02
CA TRP A 116 -21.07 1.55 9.40
C TRP A 116 -21.94 2.77 9.74
N SER A 117 -22.55 3.40 8.74
CA SER A 117 -23.54 4.46 8.96
C SER A 117 -24.97 3.92 9.07
N ALA A 118 -25.21 2.65 8.74
CA ALA A 118 -26.52 2.04 8.84
C ALA A 118 -26.94 1.88 10.31
N PRO A 119 -28.25 1.91 10.64
CA PRO A 119 -28.74 1.63 11.99
C PRO A 119 -28.32 0.24 12.51
N THR A 120 -28.18 -0.71 11.60
CA THR A 120 -27.72 -2.08 11.87
C THR A 120 -26.59 -2.44 10.89
N PRO A 121 -25.34 -2.05 11.19
CA PRO A 121 -24.18 -2.42 10.38
C PRO A 121 -24.07 -3.94 10.23
N ARG A 122 -23.65 -4.41 9.06
CA ARG A 122 -23.50 -5.84 8.76
C ARG A 122 -22.12 -6.38 9.11
N HIS A 123 -21.09 -5.53 9.08
CA HIS A 123 -19.72 -5.94 9.34
C HIS A 123 -19.13 -5.16 10.51
N ASP A 124 -18.45 -5.87 11.40
CA ASP A 124 -17.70 -5.30 12.52
C ASP A 124 -16.29 -4.86 12.09
N ALA A 125 -15.78 -5.47 11.01
CA ALA A 125 -14.45 -5.20 10.48
C ALA A 125 -14.44 -5.25 8.95
N TRP A 126 -13.44 -4.60 8.37
CA TRP A 126 -13.17 -4.64 6.93
C TRP A 126 -11.69 -4.89 6.70
N ILE A 127 -11.35 -5.69 5.69
CA ILE A 127 -9.96 -5.88 5.25
C ILE A 127 -9.84 -5.57 3.76
N GLY A 128 -8.82 -4.82 3.39
CA GLY A 128 -8.40 -4.64 2.00
C GLY A 128 -7.16 -5.47 1.73
N PRO A 129 -7.28 -6.64 1.08
CA PRO A 129 -6.13 -7.50 0.83
C PRO A 129 -5.13 -6.84 -0.12
N ALA A 130 -3.84 -7.11 0.06
CA ALA A 130 -2.80 -6.72 -0.88
C ALA A 130 -2.37 -7.95 -1.72
N THR A 131 -1.92 -7.73 -2.96
CA THR A 131 -1.52 -8.83 -3.88
C THR A 131 -0.28 -9.59 -3.42
N ASP A 132 0.52 -9.02 -2.53
CA ASP A 132 1.71 -9.66 -1.93
C ASP A 132 1.36 -10.61 -0.77
N GLY A 133 0.07 -10.68 -0.40
CA GLY A 133 -0.43 -11.48 0.71
C GLY A 133 -0.63 -10.70 2.01
N GLY A 134 -0.31 -9.40 2.04
CA GLY A 134 -0.61 -8.50 3.15
C GLY A 134 -2.02 -7.89 3.08
N PHE A 135 -2.17 -6.69 3.64
CA PHE A 135 -3.38 -5.88 3.53
C PHE A 135 -3.02 -4.39 3.46
N TRP A 136 -3.68 -3.66 2.56
CA TRP A 136 -3.51 -2.21 2.41
C TRP A 136 -4.45 -1.41 3.32
N ALA A 137 -5.54 -2.05 3.77
CA ALA A 137 -6.52 -1.45 4.66
C ALA A 137 -7.00 -2.41 5.75
N LEU A 138 -7.19 -1.88 6.95
CA LEU A 138 -7.85 -2.56 8.06
C LEU A 138 -8.87 -1.61 8.71
N GLY A 139 -10.14 -1.93 8.57
CA GLY A 139 -11.25 -1.25 9.23
C GLY A 139 -11.69 -2.04 10.47
N LEU A 140 -11.78 -1.38 11.62
CA LEU A 140 -12.36 -1.91 12.85
C LEU A 140 -13.43 -0.96 13.37
N HIS A 141 -14.68 -1.43 13.47
CA HIS A 141 -15.76 -0.63 14.06
C HIS A 141 -15.52 -0.41 15.55
N ARG A 142 -14.88 -1.37 16.22
CA ARG A 142 -14.36 -1.26 17.60
C ARG A 142 -12.87 -1.64 17.60
N PRO A 143 -11.96 -0.65 17.65
CA PRO A 143 -10.53 -0.89 17.44
C PRO A 143 -9.85 -1.40 18.71
N TYR A 144 -9.96 -2.70 18.96
CA TYR A 144 -9.17 -3.36 20.02
C TYR A 144 -7.84 -3.85 19.47
N GLY A 145 -6.73 -3.42 20.06
CA GLY A 145 -5.38 -3.81 19.61
C GLY A 145 -5.11 -5.33 19.66
N SER A 146 -5.85 -6.09 20.47
CA SER A 146 -5.81 -7.55 20.51
C SER A 146 -6.25 -8.22 19.19
N LEU A 147 -7.00 -7.50 18.35
CA LEU A 147 -7.43 -7.97 17.03
C LEU A 147 -6.29 -7.97 16.00
N VAL A 148 -5.13 -7.38 16.32
CA VAL A 148 -3.99 -7.27 15.39
C VAL A 148 -2.70 -7.80 16.01
N ARG A 149 -2.47 -7.56 17.31
CA ARG A 149 -1.22 -7.95 17.99
C ARG A 149 -0.96 -9.46 17.91
N GLY A 150 0.26 -9.83 17.56
CA GLY A 150 0.69 -11.22 17.39
C GLY A 150 0.25 -11.88 16.06
N VAL A 151 -0.33 -11.13 15.13
CA VAL A 151 -0.45 -11.58 13.74
C VAL A 151 0.94 -11.49 13.10
N GLU A 152 1.35 -12.56 12.42
CA GLU A 152 2.63 -12.59 11.72
C GLU A 152 2.62 -11.61 10.54
N MET A 153 3.48 -10.60 10.61
CA MET A 153 3.59 -9.52 9.63
C MET A 153 4.71 -9.78 8.62
N SER A 154 4.57 -9.18 7.44
CA SER A 154 5.56 -9.24 6.34
C SER A 154 5.77 -10.64 5.74
N THR A 155 4.72 -11.45 5.70
CA THR A 155 4.69 -12.74 5.00
C THR A 155 3.56 -12.77 3.98
N PRO A 156 3.63 -13.64 2.95
CA PRO A 156 2.53 -13.81 2.00
C PRO A 156 1.22 -14.32 2.62
N GLN A 157 1.24 -14.69 3.90
CA GLN A 157 0.07 -15.17 4.64
C GLN A 157 -0.47 -14.10 5.62
N THR A 158 0.17 -12.94 5.76
CA THR A 158 -0.20 -11.91 6.74
C THR A 158 -1.68 -11.53 6.67
N GLY A 159 -2.21 -11.25 5.48
CA GLY A 159 -3.62 -10.90 5.26
C GLY A 159 -4.57 -12.03 5.60
N ALA A 160 -4.22 -13.27 5.26
CA ALA A 160 -5.00 -14.46 5.63
C ALA A 160 -5.01 -14.68 7.14
N HIS A 161 -3.86 -14.52 7.81
CA HIS A 161 -3.75 -14.60 9.26
C HIS A 161 -4.52 -13.49 9.97
N GLN A 162 -4.49 -12.26 9.44
CA GLN A 162 -5.28 -11.15 9.95
C GLN A 162 -6.78 -11.40 9.81
N LEU A 163 -7.23 -11.90 8.65
CA LEU A 163 -8.63 -12.27 8.44
C LEU A 163 -9.07 -13.38 9.40
N ALA A 164 -8.26 -14.43 9.55
CA ALA A 164 -8.52 -15.51 10.49
C ALA A 164 -8.61 -14.99 11.93
N ARG A 165 -7.72 -14.07 12.34
CA ARG A 165 -7.76 -13.44 13.67
C ARG A 165 -9.09 -12.72 13.93
N LEU A 166 -9.58 -11.96 12.95
CA LEU A 166 -10.86 -11.26 13.06
C LEU A 166 -12.03 -12.25 13.15
N ALA A 167 -12.03 -13.29 12.30
CA ALA A 167 -13.06 -14.33 12.30
C ALA A 167 -13.08 -15.12 13.62
N SER A 168 -11.92 -15.50 14.16
CA SER A 168 -11.81 -16.18 15.46
C SER A 168 -12.27 -15.32 16.64
N ALA A 169 -12.28 -14.00 16.49
CA ALA A 169 -12.87 -13.07 17.46
C ALA A 169 -14.39 -12.92 17.29
N GLY A 170 -15.01 -13.67 16.38
CA GLY A 170 -16.47 -13.66 16.14
C GLY A 170 -16.96 -12.47 15.31
N LEU A 171 -16.07 -11.75 14.63
CA LEU A 171 -16.42 -10.55 13.87
C LEU A 171 -16.93 -10.91 12.47
N ALA A 172 -17.98 -10.22 12.02
CA ALA A 172 -18.37 -10.24 10.61
C ALA A 172 -17.41 -9.33 9.82
N VAL A 173 -16.69 -9.90 8.83
CA VAL A 173 -15.64 -9.19 8.09
C VAL A 173 -16.05 -8.93 6.65
N GLY A 174 -16.12 -7.66 6.27
CA GLY A 174 -16.28 -7.23 4.89
C GLY A 174 -14.94 -7.21 4.14
N LEU A 175 -14.95 -7.49 2.84
CA LEU A 175 -13.76 -7.41 1.99
C LEU A 175 -13.83 -6.17 1.09
N LEU A 176 -12.78 -5.36 1.14
CA LEU A 176 -12.51 -4.35 0.12
C LEU A 176 -11.80 -5.01 -1.08
N PRO A 177 -11.75 -4.37 -2.25
CA PRO A 177 -11.00 -4.87 -3.39
C PRO A 177 -9.52 -5.07 -3.05
N THR A 178 -8.95 -6.12 -3.63
CA THR A 178 -7.51 -6.35 -3.56
C THR A 178 -6.77 -5.27 -4.34
N LEU A 179 -5.76 -4.65 -3.72
CA LEU A 179 -4.86 -3.69 -4.37
C LEU A 179 -3.41 -4.22 -4.37
N THR A 180 -2.52 -3.51 -5.06
CA THR A 180 -1.11 -3.88 -5.23
C THR A 180 -0.23 -2.87 -4.51
N ASP A 181 0.53 -3.34 -3.54
CA ASP A 181 1.58 -2.55 -2.90
C ASP A 181 2.73 -2.38 -3.90
N VAL A 182 3.20 -1.14 -4.05
CA VAL A 182 4.29 -0.84 -5.00
C VAL A 182 5.63 -1.16 -4.34
N ASP A 183 6.18 -2.35 -4.58
CA ASP A 183 7.49 -2.74 -4.04
C ASP A 183 8.58 -2.86 -5.13
N HIS A 184 8.22 -3.39 -6.29
CA HIS A 184 9.08 -3.52 -7.45
C HIS A 184 8.63 -2.58 -8.57
N PHE A 185 9.52 -2.29 -9.51
CA PHE A 185 9.19 -1.36 -10.59
C PHE A 185 8.11 -1.91 -11.53
N ALA A 186 7.99 -3.23 -11.66
CA ALA A 186 6.88 -3.87 -12.36
C ALA A 186 5.53 -3.53 -11.70
N ASP A 187 5.48 -3.51 -10.36
CA ASP A 187 4.29 -3.10 -9.60
C ASP A 187 3.97 -1.64 -9.90
N ALA A 188 4.98 -0.77 -9.90
CA ALA A 188 4.80 0.65 -10.22
C ALA A 188 4.19 0.85 -11.63
N LEU A 189 4.65 0.10 -12.63
CA LEU A 189 4.11 0.13 -13.99
C LEU A 189 2.65 -0.36 -14.05
N ALA A 190 2.32 -1.47 -13.36
CA ALA A 190 0.96 -1.98 -13.30
C ALA A 190 0.02 -1.01 -12.59
N VAL A 191 0.45 -0.47 -11.46
CA VAL A 191 -0.30 0.50 -10.65
C VAL A 191 -0.49 1.82 -11.41
N ALA A 192 0.50 2.31 -12.14
CA ALA A 192 0.37 3.52 -12.97
C ALA A 192 -0.73 3.38 -14.04
N ARG A 193 -0.90 2.19 -14.62
CA ARG A 193 -2.00 1.90 -15.56
C ARG A 193 -3.36 1.89 -14.85
N ALA A 194 -3.41 1.33 -13.65
CA ALA A 194 -4.64 1.25 -12.85
C ALA A 194 -5.12 2.61 -12.31
N CYS A 195 -4.21 3.56 -12.11
CA CYS A 195 -4.51 4.93 -11.67
C CYS A 195 -4.02 5.98 -12.66
N SER A 196 -4.33 5.78 -13.95
CA SER A 196 -3.90 6.66 -15.03
C SER A 196 -4.32 8.12 -14.79
N GLY A 197 -3.47 9.05 -15.23
CA GLY A 197 -3.71 10.49 -15.03
C GLY A 197 -3.48 11.00 -13.60
N THR A 198 -3.05 10.16 -12.66
CA THR A 198 -2.66 10.60 -11.31
C THR A 198 -1.21 11.11 -11.25
N PRO A 199 -0.82 11.87 -10.21
CA PRO A 199 0.57 12.25 -9.99
C PRO A 199 1.54 11.05 -9.96
N PHE A 200 1.13 9.95 -9.33
CA PHE A 200 1.92 8.72 -9.30
C PHE A 200 2.12 8.14 -10.71
N ALA A 201 1.06 7.98 -11.49
CA ALA A 201 1.16 7.46 -12.85
C ALA A 201 2.10 8.32 -13.72
N ARG A 202 1.94 9.66 -13.68
CA ARG A 202 2.85 10.59 -14.39
C ARG A 202 4.31 10.52 -13.92
N ALA A 203 4.55 10.18 -12.66
CA ALA A 203 5.91 9.99 -12.16
C ALA A 203 6.52 8.69 -12.70
N VAL A 204 5.76 7.60 -12.71
CA VAL A 204 6.18 6.32 -13.29
C VAL A 204 6.45 6.46 -14.79
N ASP A 205 5.57 7.10 -15.56
CA ASP A 205 5.74 7.27 -17.00
C ASP A 205 7.03 8.03 -17.34
N ARG A 206 7.33 9.11 -16.61
CA ARG A 206 8.57 9.87 -16.77
C ARG A 206 9.81 9.05 -16.43
N LEU A 207 9.75 8.25 -15.36
CA LEU A 207 10.85 7.37 -14.98
C LEU A 207 11.07 6.28 -16.03
N ALA A 208 10.01 5.66 -16.53
CA ALA A 208 10.07 4.61 -17.55
C ALA A 208 10.69 5.10 -18.86
N LEU A 209 10.38 6.33 -19.30
CA LEU A 209 10.98 6.94 -20.49
C LEU A 209 12.50 7.17 -20.35
N GLY A 210 12.98 7.37 -19.13
CA GLY A 210 14.40 7.60 -18.84
C GLY A 210 15.21 6.31 -18.63
N LEU A 211 14.56 5.14 -18.58
CA LEU A 211 15.26 3.87 -18.45
C LEU A 211 15.79 3.41 -19.81
N PRO A 212 17.02 2.87 -19.88
CA PRO A 212 17.51 2.27 -21.11
C PRO A 212 16.55 1.15 -21.53
N THR A 213 16.07 1.20 -22.77
CA THR A 213 15.31 0.07 -23.33
C THR A 213 16.22 -1.14 -23.27
N ALA A 214 15.77 -2.22 -22.61
CA ALA A 214 16.50 -3.47 -22.64
C ALA A 214 16.70 -3.85 -24.12
N LYS A 215 17.95 -3.91 -24.58
CA LYS A 215 18.25 -4.44 -25.90
C LYS A 215 17.73 -5.87 -25.92
N VAL A 216 16.67 -6.11 -26.71
CA VAL A 216 16.28 -7.47 -27.08
C VAL A 216 17.52 -8.11 -27.71
N PRO A 217 18.02 -9.25 -27.20
CA PRO A 217 19.10 -9.96 -27.86
C PRO A 217 18.63 -10.29 -29.27
N VAL A 218 19.29 -9.71 -30.28
CA VAL A 218 19.09 -10.10 -31.68
C VAL A 218 19.48 -11.57 -31.76
N PRO A 219 18.60 -12.48 -32.22
CA PRO A 219 18.99 -13.87 -32.44
C PRO A 219 20.16 -13.88 -33.41
N VAL A 220 21.30 -14.42 -32.97
CA VAL A 220 22.44 -14.67 -33.86
C VAL A 220 21.96 -15.70 -34.89
N PRO A 221 21.96 -15.39 -36.20
CA PRO A 221 21.62 -16.39 -37.19
C PRO A 221 22.66 -17.50 -37.11
N THR A 222 22.23 -18.71 -36.79
CA THR A 222 23.04 -19.91 -36.90
C THR A 222 23.44 -20.06 -38.35
N GLY A 223 24.72 -19.77 -38.64
CA GLY A 223 25.31 -19.92 -39.96
C GLY A 223 25.10 -21.34 -40.48
N ALA A 224 24.62 -21.44 -41.71
CA ALA A 224 24.53 -22.68 -42.45
C ALA A 224 25.90 -23.36 -42.50
N ALA A 225 25.98 -24.58 -42.01
CA ALA A 225 27.13 -25.44 -42.20
C ALA A 225 27.20 -25.87 -43.67
N THR A 226 28.06 -25.23 -44.45
CA THR A 226 28.57 -25.76 -45.71
C THR A 226 29.64 -26.81 -45.40
N GLY A 227 29.22 -28.06 -45.22
CA GLY A 227 30.11 -29.23 -45.16
C GLY A 227 30.17 -29.93 -46.50
N GLY A 228 31.14 -29.54 -47.34
CA GLY A 228 31.48 -30.24 -48.57
C GLY A 228 32.55 -31.32 -48.36
N ALA A 229 32.34 -32.45 -49.05
CA ALA A 229 33.30 -33.45 -49.56
C ALA A 229 34.10 -34.33 -48.59
N ALA A 230 33.95 -35.67 -48.69
CA ALA A 230 34.83 -36.54 -49.52
C ALA A 230 34.68 -38.05 -49.21
N GLN A 231 34.65 -38.86 -50.28
CA GLN A 231 35.21 -40.23 -50.46
C GLN A 231 34.69 -41.41 -49.62
N ARG A 232 33.94 -42.34 -50.26
CA ARG A 232 34.45 -43.59 -50.89
C ARG A 232 33.36 -44.20 -51.78
#